data_AF-A0A951Z5W9-F1
#
_entry.id   AF-A0A951Z5W9-F1
#
_cell.length_a   1.000
_cell.length_b   1.000
_cell.length_c   1.000
_cell.angle_alpha   90.00
_cell.angle_beta   90.00
_cell.angle_gamma   90.00
#
_symmetry.space_group_name_H-M   'P 1'
#
loop_
_entity.id
_entity.type
_entity.pdbx_description
1 polymer ?
#
loop_
_entity_poly.entity_id
_entity_poly.type
_entity_poly.pdbx_seq_one_letter_code
_entity_poly.pdbx_strand_id
1 'polypeptide(L)'
;LWWDRPAFTIRTEFFKPEKGRYLHPEQHRPITHREAARLQSFPDSFKFCGTKIEIARQIGNAVPPLLAEAVAQSVAQLMQSEVNR
;
A
#
# COMPACT_ATOMS: atom_id res chain seq x y z
N LEU A 1 7.77 12.76 4.21
CA LEU A 1 8.27 11.42 4.60
C LEU A 1 9.73 11.52 5.00
N TRP A 2 10.27 10.48 5.63
CA TRP A 2 11.70 10.37 5.96
C TRP A 2 12.19 8.98 5.57
N TRP A 3 13.49 8.85 5.34
CA TRP A 3 14.09 7.56 4.96
C TRP A 3 14.20 6.59 6.12
N ASP A 4 14.40 7.11 7.32
CA ASP A 4 14.68 6.40 8.56
C ASP A 4 13.43 6.17 9.43
N ARG A 5 12.24 6.50 8.92
CA ARG A 5 10.98 6.42 9.68
C ARG A 5 9.90 5.72 8.87
N PRO A 6 8.94 5.03 9.53
CA PRO A 6 7.80 4.48 8.84
C PRO A 6 6.98 5.58 8.14
N ALA A 7 6.37 5.22 7.01
CA ALA A 7 5.44 6.09 6.35
C ALA A 7 4.14 6.24 7.16
N PHE A 8 3.46 7.36 6.97
CA PHE A 8 2.08 7.53 7.43
C PHE A 8 1.12 6.75 6.53
N THR A 9 -0.12 6.59 7.00
CA THR A 9 -1.19 5.94 6.23
C THR A 9 -1.36 6.58 4.85
N ILE A 10 -1.19 5.76 3.81
CA ILE A 10 -1.41 6.14 2.41
C ILE A 10 -2.92 6.18 2.17
N ARG A 11 -3.47 7.39 2.00
CA ARG A 11 -4.89 7.61 1.71
C ARG A 11 -5.12 7.87 0.23
N THR A 12 -6.37 7.84 -0.22
CA THR A 12 -6.77 7.98 -1.63
C THR A 12 -6.31 9.25 -2.34
N GLU A 13 -5.95 10.30 -1.59
CA GLU A 13 -5.47 11.58 -2.12
C GLU A 13 -4.01 11.89 -1.69
N PHE A 14 -3.15 10.87 -1.58
CA PHE A 14 -1.74 11.04 -1.16
C PHE A 14 -0.93 11.98 -2.08
N PHE A 15 -1.39 12.24 -3.30
CA PHE A 15 -0.74 13.16 -4.23
C PHE A 15 -1.00 14.64 -3.93
N LYS A 16 -1.85 14.96 -2.93
CA LYS A 16 -2.13 16.33 -2.48
C LYS A 16 -1.39 16.65 -1.18
N PRO A 17 -0.40 17.56 -1.18
CA PRO A 17 0.37 17.92 0.01
C PRO A 17 -0.50 18.46 1.15
N GLU A 18 -1.58 19.20 0.86
CA GLU A 18 -2.41 19.79 1.92
C GLU A 18 -3.19 18.74 2.72
N LYS A 19 -3.36 17.53 2.17
CA LYS A 19 -4.11 16.48 2.85
C LYS A 19 -3.26 15.76 3.89
N GLY A 20 -1.93 15.73 3.80
CA GLY A 20 -1.11 15.02 4.78
C GLY A 20 0.38 15.05 4.46
N ARG A 21 1.18 14.30 5.24
CA ARG A 21 2.64 14.26 5.08
C ARG A 21 3.09 13.33 3.95
N TYR A 22 2.73 13.68 2.72
CA TYR A 22 3.02 12.88 1.52
C TYR A 22 4.14 13.44 0.64
N LEU A 23 4.88 14.44 1.12
CA LEU A 23 6.05 14.97 0.41
C LEU A 23 7.21 13.97 0.44
N HIS A 24 7.90 13.85 -0.68
CA HIS A 24 9.11 13.05 -0.82
C HIS A 24 10.18 13.56 0.16
N PRO A 25 11.00 12.70 0.79
CA PRO A 25 11.98 13.12 1.80
C PRO A 25 12.98 14.18 1.32
N GLU A 26 13.38 14.09 0.04
CA GLU A 26 14.43 14.95 -0.55
C GLU A 26 13.93 15.82 -1.71
N GLN A 27 12.81 15.46 -2.34
CA GLN A 27 12.39 16.09 -3.60
C GLN A 27 11.19 17.00 -3.32
N HIS A 28 11.13 18.15 -3.98
CA HIS A 28 10.07 19.16 -3.81
C HIS A 28 8.78 18.76 -4.53
N ARG A 29 8.29 17.55 -4.25
CA ARG A 29 7.07 16.98 -4.84
C ARG A 29 6.38 16.02 -3.87
N PRO A 30 5.08 15.72 -4.07
CA PRO A 30 4.44 14.57 -3.44
C PRO A 30 5.07 13.26 -3.91
N ILE A 31 4.86 12.19 -3.14
CA ILE A 31 5.18 10.84 -3.60
C ILE A 31 4.38 10.46 -4.84
N THR A 32 5.00 9.68 -5.71
CA THR A 32 4.38 9.11 -6.89
C THR A 32 3.42 7.97 -6.51
N HIS A 33 2.51 7.62 -7.42
CA HIS A 33 1.69 6.42 -7.28
C HIS A 33 2.52 5.16 -7.10
N ARG A 34 3.70 5.07 -7.73
CA ARG A 34 4.54 3.89 -7.56
C ARG A 34 5.15 3.82 -6.16
N GLU A 35 5.66 4.94 -5.66
CA GLU A 35 6.18 5.04 -4.28
C GLU A 35 5.09 4.71 -3.25
N ALA A 36 3.89 5.27 -3.41
CA ALA A 36 2.75 4.98 -2.53
C ALA A 36 2.36 3.49 -2.53
N ALA A 37 2.40 2.84 -3.69
CA ALA A 37 2.09 1.41 -3.78
C ALA A 37 3.17 0.52 -3.17
N ARG A 38 4.45 0.89 -3.27
CA ARG A 38 5.54 0.18 -2.57
C ARG A 38 5.37 0.26 -1.06
N LEU A 39 4.97 1.42 -0.54
CA LEU A 39 4.61 1.58 0.87
C LEU A 39 3.42 0.71 1.28
N GLN A 40 2.49 0.45 0.34
CA GLN A 40 1.40 -0.52 0.49
C GLN A 40 1.82 -1.96 0.14
N SER A 41 3.13 -2.26 0.05
CA SER A 41 3.68 -3.60 -0.26
C SER A 41 3.26 -4.23 -1.59
N PHE A 42 2.78 -3.43 -2.56
CA PHE A 42 2.53 -3.95 -3.90
C PHE A 42 3.85 -4.30 -4.60
N PRO A 43 3.91 -5.44 -5.33
CA PRO A 43 5.05 -5.74 -6.16
C PRO A 43 5.15 -4.71 -7.29
N ASP A 44 6.37 -4.38 -7.70
CA ASP A 44 6.61 -3.37 -8.75
C ASP A 44 5.99 -3.76 -10.09
N SER A 45 5.84 -5.06 -10.35
CA SER A 45 5.18 -5.63 -11.54
C SER A 45 3.65 -5.47 -11.54
N PHE A 46 3.02 -5.11 -10.41
CA PHE A 46 1.58 -4.93 -10.33
C PHE A 46 1.14 -3.71 -11.16
N LYS A 47 0.26 -3.97 -12.13
CA LYS A 47 -0.30 -2.97 -13.04
C LYS A 47 -1.63 -2.47 -12.51
N PHE A 48 -1.69 -1.16 -12.27
CA PHE A 48 -2.93 -0.48 -11.94
C PHE A 48 -3.59 0.03 -13.23
N CYS A 49 -4.93 0.04 -13.25
CA CYS A 49 -5.71 0.44 -14.43
C CYS A 49 -6.60 1.66 -14.11
N GLY A 50 -6.84 2.49 -15.12
CA GLY A 50 -7.68 3.69 -15.01
C GLY A 50 -6.89 4.99 -14.94
N THR A 51 -7.59 6.07 -14.61
CA THR A 51 -7.02 7.42 -14.46
C THR A 51 -6.12 7.52 -13.22
N LYS A 52 -5.27 8.55 -13.17
CA LYS A 52 -4.39 8.80 -12.01
C LYS A 52 -5.15 8.90 -10.69
N ILE A 53 -6.38 9.45 -10.71
CA ILE A 53 -7.21 9.58 -9.50
C ILE A 53 -7.77 8.22 -9.08
N GLU A 54 -8.23 7.41 -10.03
CA GLU A 54 -8.73 6.06 -9.75
C GLU A 54 -7.63 5.15 -9.23
N ILE A 55 -6.43 5.23 -9.81
CA ILE A 55 -5.26 4.47 -9.34
C ILE A 55 -4.88 4.91 -7.92
N ALA A 56 -4.89 6.21 -7.60
CA ALA A 56 -4.62 6.68 -6.25
C ALA A 56 -5.65 6.13 -5.24
N ARG A 57 -6.93 6.07 -5.65
CA ARG A 57 -8.01 5.46 -4.84
C ARG A 57 -7.79 3.96 -4.64
N GLN A 58 -7.40 3.22 -5.68
CA GLN A 58 -7.08 1.79 -5.59
C GLN A 58 -5.94 1.55 -4.59
N ILE A 59 -4.85 2.31 -4.69
CA ILE A 59 -3.70 2.18 -3.76
C ILE A 59 -4.10 2.55 -2.34
N GLY A 60 -4.81 3.66 -2.15
CA GLY A 60 -5.16 4.16 -0.82
C GLY A 60 -6.17 3.30 -0.06
N ASN A 61 -7.09 2.64 -0.77
CA ASN A 61 -8.11 1.77 -0.18
C ASN A 61 -7.69 0.29 -0.08
N ALA A 62 -6.58 -0.10 -0.71
CA ALA A 62 -6.14 -1.48 -0.70
C ALA A 62 -5.66 -1.92 0.69
N VAL A 63 -5.84 -3.22 0.97
CA VAL A 63 -5.10 -3.91 2.03
C VAL A 63 -3.71 -4.23 1.48
N PRO A 64 -2.63 -3.96 2.23
CA PRO A 64 -1.27 -4.30 1.79
C PRO A 64 -1.15 -5.81 1.48
N PRO A 65 -0.63 -6.22 0.30
CA PRO A 65 -0.49 -7.63 -0.05
C PRO A 65 0.25 -8.48 0.98
N LEU A 66 1.33 -7.99 1.59
CA LEU A 66 2.07 -8.76 2.60
C LEU A 66 1.24 -8.99 3.89
N LEU A 67 0.39 -8.03 4.26
CA LEU A 67 -0.53 -8.21 5.38
C LEU A 67 -1.60 -9.25 5.02
N ALA A 68 -2.18 -9.14 3.82
CA ALA A 68 -3.17 -10.10 3.35
C ALA A 68 -2.59 -11.53 3.28
N GLU A 69 -1.35 -11.68 2.83
CA GLU A 69 -0.64 -12.96 2.81
C GLU A 69 -0.47 -13.56 4.20
N ALA A 70 0.01 -12.78 5.18
CA ALA A 70 0.20 -13.26 6.55
C ALA A 70 -1.12 -13.73 7.19
N VAL A 71 -2.21 -13.01 6.95
CA VAL A 71 -3.56 -13.40 7.39
C VAL A 71 -4.00 -14.68 6.68
N ALA A 72 -3.82 -14.77 5.36
CA ALA A 72 -4.23 -15.93 4.58
C ALA A 72 -3.49 -17.21 5.00
N GLN A 73 -2.17 -17.11 5.28
CA GLN A 73 -1.38 -18.23 5.80
C GLN A 73 -1.92 -18.74 7.14
N SER A 74 -2.29 -17.82 8.05
CA SER A 74 -2.86 -18.18 9.36
C SER A 74 -4.20 -18.91 9.20
N VAL A 75 -5.07 -18.42 8.31
CA VAL A 75 -6.35 -19.09 8.00
C VAL A 75 -6.12 -20.45 7.36
N ALA A 76 -5.19 -20.58 6.41
CA ALA A 76 -4.89 -21.85 5.75
C ALA A 76 -4.40 -22.92 6.74
N GLN A 77 -3.57 -22.53 7.71
CA GLN A 77 -3.11 -23.44 8.77
C GLN A 77 -4.28 -23.94 9.63
N LEU A 78 -5.20 -23.05 10.01
CA LEU A 78 -6.40 -23.43 10.78
C LEU A 78 -7.24 -24.42 9.99
N MET A 79 -7.51 -24.15 8.71
CA MET A 79 -8.29 -25.04 7.84
C MET A 79 -7.63 -26.42 7.68
N GLN A 80 -6.31 -26.49 7.54
CA GLN A 80 -5.60 -27.78 7.47
C GLN A 80 -5.66 -28.57 8.79
N SER A 81 -5.64 -27.88 9.93
CA SER A 81 -5.75 -28.53 11.23
C SER A 81 -7.13 -29.15 11.47
N GLU A 82 -8.19 -28.59 10.89
CA GLU A 82 -9.55 -29.14 10.98
C GLU A 82 -9.75 -30.36 10.08
N VAL A 83 -9.08 -30.43 8.92
CA VAL A 83 -9.17 -31.58 8.00
C VAL A 83 -8.41 -32.81 8.53
N ASN A 84 -7.37 -32.60 9.35
CA ASN A 84 -6.56 -33.68 9.92
C ASN A 84 -7.07 -34.18 11.29
N ARG A 85 -8.22 -33.67 11.76
CA ARG A 85 -8.93 -34.15 12.94
C ARG A 85 -10.05 -35.09 12.53
#